data_AF-A0A1G2CD82-F1
#
_entry.id   AF-A0A1G2CD82-F1
#
_cell.length_a   1.000
_cell.length_b   1.000
_cell.length_c   1.000
_cell.angle_alpha   90.00
_cell.angle_beta   90.00
_cell.angle_gamma   90.00
#
_symmetry.space_group_name_H-M   'P 1'
#
loop_
_entity.id
_entity.type
_entity.pdbx_description
1 polymer ?
#
loop_
_entity_poly.entity_id
_entity_poly.type
_entity_poly.pdbx_seq_one_letter_code
_entity_poly.pdbx_strand_id
1 'polypeptide(L)'
;MTSAKKTFQPVTLSGVCLIYELLHKNGFVSFPLTGGGKQKVDALVANINGSYFGVTPYETAELRAVAYLYFLIKDHPFTDGNKRTASLVFEVVCEMNSLKPNYQDFTLDALAVFIEKTREPDHQDVIRKLAKELFLKHEPERF
;
A
#
# COMPACT_ATOMS: atom_id res chain seq x y z
N MET A 1 -32.57 -0.67 4.73
CA MET A 1 -31.60 0.40 4.37
C MET A 1 -30.45 -0.27 3.65
N THR A 2 -30.41 -0.17 2.32
CA THR A 2 -29.31 -0.66 1.49
C THR A 2 -28.07 0.19 1.79
N SER A 3 -27.08 -0.40 2.47
CA SER A 3 -25.77 0.23 2.64
C SER A 3 -25.23 0.56 1.25
N ALA A 4 -25.10 1.84 0.90
CA ALA A 4 -24.39 2.24 -0.30
C ALA A 4 -23.02 1.56 -0.27
N LYS A 5 -22.68 0.77 -1.30
CA LYS A 5 -21.32 0.23 -1.43
C LYS A 5 -20.40 1.45 -1.50
N LYS A 6 -19.65 1.72 -0.43
CA LYS A 6 -18.64 2.78 -0.42
C LYS A 6 -17.67 2.47 -1.56
N THR A 7 -17.63 3.34 -2.56
CA THR A 7 -16.64 3.27 -3.63
C THR A 7 -15.26 3.55 -3.02
N PHE A 8 -14.27 2.71 -3.34
CA PHE A 8 -12.89 2.90 -2.91
C PHE A 8 -12.38 4.28 -3.33
N GLN A 9 -11.74 4.98 -2.40
CA GLN A 9 -11.06 6.25 -2.61
C GLN A 9 -9.56 5.99 -2.81
N PRO A 10 -9.04 6.05 -4.04
CA PRO A 10 -7.63 5.82 -4.30
C PRO A 10 -6.78 7.02 -3.86
N VAL A 11 -5.53 6.76 -3.50
CA VAL A 11 -4.51 7.83 -3.43
C VAL A 11 -4.10 8.22 -4.85
N THR A 12 -3.82 9.49 -5.08
CA THR A 12 -3.35 10.01 -6.37
C THR A 12 -1.82 10.04 -6.43
N LEU A 13 -1.27 10.18 -7.64
CA LEU A 13 0.16 10.50 -7.84
C LEU A 13 0.58 11.66 -6.92
N SER A 14 -0.15 12.77 -6.96
CA SER A 14 0.12 13.95 -6.15
C SER A 14 0.08 13.65 -4.65
N GLY A 15 -0.85 12.80 -4.20
CA GLY A 15 -0.94 12.40 -2.79
C GLY A 15 0.30 11.63 -2.33
N VAL A 16 0.74 10.64 -3.11
CA VAL A 16 1.96 9.87 -2.79
C VAL A 16 3.20 10.76 -2.84
N CYS A 17 3.35 11.60 -3.87
CA CYS A 17 4.45 12.54 -3.98
C CYS A 17 4.49 13.55 -2.82
N LEU A 18 3.33 14.04 -2.39
CA LEU A 18 3.23 14.96 -1.25
C LEU A 18 3.71 14.31 0.04
N ILE A 19 3.31 13.06 0.32
CA ILE A 19 3.79 12.31 1.49
C ILE A 19 5.32 12.19 1.47
N TYR A 20 5.90 11.82 0.32
CA TYR A 20 7.35 11.74 0.17
C TYR A 20 8.04 13.09 0.39
N GLU A 21 7.52 14.16 -0.23
CA GLU A 21 8.07 15.51 -0.10
C GLU A 21 8.00 16.02 1.34
N LEU A 22 6.94 15.69 2.08
CA LEU A 22 6.83 15.99 3.51
C LEU A 22 7.87 15.23 4.33
N LEU A 23 8.10 13.95 4.06
CA LEU A 23 9.17 13.19 4.72
C LEU A 23 10.54 13.82 4.47
N HIS A 24 10.83 14.21 3.23
CA HIS A 24 12.10 14.86 2.87
C HIS A 24 12.25 16.23 3.56
N LYS A 25 11.22 17.08 3.51
CA LYS A 25 11.24 18.41 4.17
C LYS A 25 11.46 18.33 5.67
N ASN A 26 11.02 17.25 6.32
CA ASN A 26 11.17 17.04 7.76
C ASN A 26 12.42 16.21 8.13
N GLY A 27 13.32 15.94 7.17
CA GLY A 27 14.58 15.22 7.44
C GLY A 27 14.42 13.71 7.66
N PHE A 28 13.24 13.15 7.40
CA PHE A 28 13.03 11.70 7.47
C PHE A 28 13.51 10.98 6.22
N VAL A 29 13.79 11.67 5.13
CA VAL A 29 14.28 11.12 3.85
C VAL A 29 15.36 12.05 3.32
N SER A 30 16.41 11.49 2.73
CA SER A 30 17.65 12.23 2.43
C SER A 30 17.62 12.88 1.05
N PHE A 31 16.96 12.24 0.08
CA PHE A 31 17.01 12.68 -1.32
C PHE A 31 15.70 13.33 -1.76
N PRO A 32 15.75 14.38 -2.60
CA PRO A 32 14.55 15.00 -3.15
C PRO A 32 13.86 14.08 -4.14
N LEU A 33 12.56 14.32 -4.35
CA LEU A 33 11.77 13.58 -5.31
C LEU A 33 12.26 13.87 -6.74
N THR A 34 12.64 12.81 -7.47
CA THR A 34 13.10 12.91 -8.86
C THR A 34 11.95 12.81 -9.86
N GLY A 35 12.16 13.29 -11.09
CA GLY A 35 11.20 13.10 -12.18
C GLY A 35 10.93 11.63 -12.48
N GLY A 36 11.97 10.78 -12.46
CA GLY A 36 11.83 9.34 -12.63
C GLY A 36 11.02 8.69 -11.50
N GLY A 37 11.18 9.15 -10.26
CA GLY A 37 10.35 8.69 -9.15
C GLY A 37 8.87 9.05 -9.32
N LYS A 38 8.56 10.26 -9.80
CA LYS A 38 7.18 10.66 -10.14
C LYS A 38 6.56 9.75 -11.20
N GLN A 39 7.30 9.44 -12.26
CA GLN A 39 6.83 8.55 -13.33
C GLN A 39 6.56 7.11 -12.84
N LYS A 40 7.44 6.57 -11.98
CA LYS A 40 7.23 5.25 -11.38
C LYS A 40 5.98 5.23 -10.48
N VAL A 41 5.79 6.26 -9.66
CA VAL A 41 4.58 6.38 -8.81
C VAL A 41 3.32 6.46 -9.67
N ASP A 42 3.35 7.22 -10.76
CA ASP A 42 2.20 7.37 -11.67
C ASP A 42 1.80 6.02 -12.28
N ALA A 43 2.79 5.28 -12.80
CA ALA A 43 2.57 3.94 -13.33
C ALA A 43 2.02 2.96 -12.27
N LEU A 44 2.54 3.03 -11.05
CA LEU A 44 2.08 2.22 -9.92
C LEU A 44 0.63 2.53 -9.56
N VAL A 45 0.27 3.81 -9.42
CA VAL A 45 -1.10 4.25 -9.10
C VAL A 45 -2.07 3.84 -10.23
N ALA A 46 -1.67 3.98 -11.49
CA ALA A 46 -2.47 3.55 -12.63
C ALA A 46 -2.68 2.03 -12.65
N ASN A 47 -1.64 1.24 -12.36
CA ASN A 47 -1.72 -0.22 -12.32
C ASN A 47 -2.66 -0.72 -11.20
N ILE A 48 -2.54 -0.17 -9.99
CA ILE A 48 -3.34 -0.60 -8.84
C ILE A 48 -4.83 -0.29 -9.02
N ASN A 49 -5.16 0.87 -9.58
CA ASN A 49 -6.55 1.32 -9.71
C ASN A 49 -7.18 0.99 -11.07
N GLY A 50 -6.37 0.59 -12.05
CA GLY A 50 -6.79 0.31 -13.40
C GLY A 50 -7.61 -0.98 -13.52
N SER A 51 -8.33 -1.08 -14.64
CA SER A 51 -8.98 -2.31 -15.09
C SER A 51 -8.49 -2.61 -16.49
N TYR A 52 -8.03 -3.84 -16.71
CA TYR A 52 -7.49 -4.30 -17.98
C TYR A 52 -8.35 -5.46 -18.47
N PHE A 53 -8.89 -5.36 -19.68
CA PHE A 53 -9.78 -6.37 -20.27
C PHE A 53 -10.99 -6.72 -19.37
N GLY A 54 -11.49 -5.74 -18.60
CA GLY A 54 -12.60 -5.93 -17.68
C GLY A 54 -12.23 -6.56 -16.33
N VAL A 55 -10.95 -6.86 -16.11
CA VAL A 55 -10.45 -7.45 -14.85
C VAL A 55 -9.76 -6.37 -14.03
N THR A 56 -10.20 -6.20 -12.78
CA THR A 56 -9.50 -5.37 -11.79
C THR A 56 -8.62 -6.28 -10.93
N PRO A 57 -7.29 -6.13 -10.92
CA PRO A 57 -6.40 -7.05 -10.20
C PRO A 57 -6.65 -7.04 -8.69
N TYR A 58 -7.06 -5.89 -8.14
CA TYR A 58 -7.34 -5.68 -6.72
C TYR A 58 -8.80 -5.27 -6.53
N GLU A 59 -9.68 -6.26 -6.40
CA GLU A 59 -11.14 -6.01 -6.38
C GLU A 59 -11.61 -5.28 -5.12
N THR A 60 -11.00 -5.56 -3.96
CA THR A 60 -11.41 -4.99 -2.66
C THR A 60 -10.56 -3.79 -2.25
N ALA A 61 -11.03 -3.05 -1.25
CA ALA A 61 -10.30 -1.90 -0.71
C ALA A 61 -9.01 -2.34 0.04
N GLU A 62 -9.10 -3.46 0.76
CA GLU A 62 -8.01 -4.12 1.47
C GLU A 62 -6.90 -4.53 0.49
N LEU A 63 -7.27 -5.20 -0.61
CA LEU A 63 -6.30 -5.62 -1.63
C LEU A 63 -5.60 -4.41 -2.26
N ARG A 64 -6.33 -3.33 -2.54
CA ARG A 64 -5.72 -2.09 -3.08
C ARG A 64 -4.79 -1.44 -2.07
N ALA A 65 -5.18 -1.35 -0.79
CA ALA A 65 -4.34 -0.80 0.27
C ALA A 65 -3.01 -1.58 0.39
N VAL A 66 -3.09 -2.92 0.44
CA VAL A 66 -1.89 -3.78 0.50
C VAL A 66 -1.07 -3.70 -0.78
N ALA A 67 -1.70 -3.55 -1.95
CA ALA A 67 -0.98 -3.34 -3.20
C ALA A 67 -0.13 -2.06 -3.16
N TYR A 68 -0.65 -0.94 -2.61
CA TYR A 68 0.15 0.28 -2.43
C TYR A 68 1.34 0.04 -1.51
N LEU A 69 1.12 -0.62 -0.37
CA LEU A 69 2.20 -0.97 0.56
C LEU A 69 3.26 -1.83 -0.14
N TYR A 70 2.84 -2.85 -0.87
CA TYR A 70 3.73 -3.81 -1.55
C TYR A 70 4.55 -3.15 -2.65
N PHE A 71 3.91 -2.50 -3.63
CA PHE A 71 4.64 -1.97 -4.80
C PHE A 71 5.51 -0.77 -4.47
N LEU A 72 5.09 0.11 -3.54
CA LEU A 72 5.95 1.23 -3.12
C LEU A 72 7.23 0.74 -2.43
N ILE A 73 7.20 -0.46 -1.84
CA ILE A 73 8.39 -1.12 -1.28
C ILE A 73 9.19 -1.78 -2.41
N LYS A 74 8.57 -2.67 -3.19
CA LYS A 74 9.29 -3.53 -4.15
C LYS A 74 9.81 -2.80 -5.39
N ASP A 75 9.09 -1.80 -5.88
CA ASP A 75 9.44 -1.13 -7.14
C ASP A 75 10.50 -0.03 -6.96
N HIS A 76 10.81 0.30 -5.69
CA HIS A 76 11.74 1.34 -5.29
C HIS A 76 11.59 2.62 -6.14
N PRO A 77 10.42 3.28 -6.11
CA PRO A 77 10.23 4.50 -6.89
C PRO A 77 11.14 5.65 -6.45
N PHE A 78 11.59 5.64 -5.19
CA PHE A 78 12.40 6.71 -4.62
C PHE A 78 13.84 6.26 -4.35
N THR A 79 14.77 7.22 -4.30
CA THR A 79 16.19 6.97 -4.01
C THR A 79 16.38 6.39 -2.60
N ASP A 80 15.66 6.93 -1.61
CA ASP A 80 15.58 6.38 -0.25
C ASP A 80 14.16 6.51 0.30
N GLY A 81 13.88 5.93 1.47
CA GLY A 81 12.58 6.12 2.13
C GLY A 81 11.38 5.38 1.55
N ASN A 82 11.59 4.43 0.63
CA ASN A 82 10.52 3.61 0.03
C ASN A 82 9.59 2.97 1.09
N LYS A 83 10.15 2.26 2.08
CA LYS A 83 9.38 1.64 3.18
C LYS A 83 8.60 2.64 4.02
N ARG A 84 9.21 3.78 4.37
CA ARG A 84 8.58 4.85 5.17
C ARG A 84 7.41 5.47 4.42
N THR A 85 7.62 5.77 3.14
CA THR A 85 6.59 6.34 2.27
C THR A 85 5.46 5.34 2.05
N ALA A 86 5.78 4.07 1.79
CA ALA A 86 4.79 3.01 1.62
C ALA A 86 3.93 2.82 2.87
N SER A 87 4.53 2.83 4.05
CA SER A 87 3.82 2.69 5.33
C SER A 87 2.85 3.86 5.57
N LEU A 88 3.28 5.09 5.32
CA LEU A 88 2.41 6.26 5.46
C LEU A 88 1.30 6.30 4.41
N VAL A 89 1.61 5.94 3.15
CA VAL A 89 0.58 5.83 2.10
C VAL A 89 -0.44 4.77 2.47
N PHE A 90 -0.01 3.62 2.99
CA PHE A 90 -0.90 2.55 3.45
C PHE A 90 -1.87 3.03 4.53
N GLU A 91 -1.37 3.70 5.57
CA GLU A 91 -2.19 4.27 6.64
C GLU A 91 -3.18 5.31 6.11
N VAL A 92 -2.73 6.22 5.24
CA VAL A 92 -3.61 7.24 4.63
C VAL A 92 -4.71 6.59 3.78
N VAL A 93 -4.38 5.58 2.98
CA VAL A 93 -5.37 4.84 2.18
C VAL A 93 -6.35 4.10 3.10
N CYS A 94 -5.87 3.50 4.20
CA CYS A 94 -6.74 2.85 5.17
C CYS A 94 -7.72 3.84 5.80
N GLU A 95 -7.23 4.99 6.26
CA GLU A 95 -8.06 6.04 6.86
C GLU A 95 -9.11 6.57 5.89
N MET A 96 -8.71 6.92 4.66
CA MET A 96 -9.61 7.40 3.60
C MET A 96 -10.73 6.40 3.28
N ASN A 97 -10.47 5.10 3.46
CA ASN A 97 -11.40 4.03 3.14
C ASN A 97 -12.03 3.38 4.38
N SER A 98 -11.82 3.94 5.58
CA SER A 98 -12.31 3.39 6.84
C SER A 98 -11.87 1.93 7.09
N LEU A 99 -10.70 1.54 6.59
CA LEU A 99 -10.08 0.24 6.83
C LEU A 99 -9.36 0.24 8.17
N LYS A 100 -9.41 -0.88 8.88
CA LYS A 100 -8.78 -1.05 10.19
C LYS A 100 -7.81 -2.22 10.14
N PRO A 101 -6.55 -2.01 9.72
CA PRO A 101 -5.55 -3.07 9.74
C PRO A 101 -5.29 -3.51 11.19
N ASN A 102 -5.08 -4.81 11.38
CA ASN A 102 -4.67 -5.41 12.64
C ASN A 102 -3.16 -5.64 12.65
N TYR A 103 -2.49 -5.14 13.69
CA TYR A 103 -1.04 -5.23 13.88
C TYR A 103 -0.66 -6.13 15.07
N GLN A 104 -1.53 -7.08 15.42
CA GLN A 104 -1.42 -7.85 16.67
C GLN A 104 -0.08 -8.58 16.84
N ASP A 105 0.44 -9.18 15.76
CA ASP A 105 1.64 -10.02 15.82
C ASP A 105 2.91 -9.34 15.28
N PHE A 106 2.77 -8.17 14.64
CA PHE A 106 3.87 -7.47 14.01
C PHE A 106 3.62 -5.97 13.92
N THR A 107 4.69 -5.19 13.90
CA THR A 107 4.63 -3.77 13.59
C THR A 107 4.61 -3.53 12.08
N LEU A 108 4.06 -2.40 11.64
CA LEU A 108 4.04 -2.04 10.21
C LEU A 108 5.46 -1.89 9.63
N ASP A 109 6.44 -1.43 10.42
CA ASP A 109 7.84 -1.37 10.00
C ASP A 109 8.45 -2.77 9.82
N ALA A 110 8.14 -3.72 10.71
CA ALA A 110 8.56 -5.11 10.58
C ALA A 110 7.94 -5.75 9.33
N LEU A 111 6.65 -5.48 9.07
CA LEU A 111 5.97 -5.92 7.85
C LEU A 111 6.61 -5.34 6.59
N ALA A 112 6.96 -4.05 6.59
CA ALA A 112 7.61 -3.41 5.46
C ALA A 112 9.00 -4.03 5.17
N VAL A 113 9.76 -4.37 6.21
CA VAL A 113 11.03 -5.11 6.09
C VAL A 113 10.81 -6.54 5.59
N PHE A 114 9.75 -7.20 6.04
CA PHE A 114 9.38 -8.53 5.55
C PHE A 114 9.09 -8.50 4.05
N ILE A 115 8.22 -7.59 3.59
CA ILE A 115 7.85 -7.42 2.17
C ILE A 115 9.09 -7.19 1.31
N GLU A 116 9.98 -6.28 1.72
CA GLU A 116 11.25 -6.01 1.04
C GLU A 116 12.04 -7.30 0.79
N LYS A 117 12.16 -8.14 1.83
CA LYS A 117 12.94 -9.38 1.82
C LYS A 117 12.23 -10.55 1.12
N THR A 118 10.91 -10.49 0.95
CA THR A 118 10.13 -11.54 0.28
C THR A 118 10.65 -11.76 -1.15
N ARG A 119 10.88 -13.04 -1.49
CA ARG A 119 11.36 -13.50 -2.81
C ARG A 119 10.30 -14.27 -3.61
N GLU A 120 9.10 -14.40 -3.07
CA GLU A 120 7.97 -15.04 -3.76
C GLU A 120 7.72 -14.32 -5.10
N PRO A 121 7.87 -15.01 -6.25
CA PRO A 121 7.64 -14.40 -7.56
C PRO A 121 6.18 -14.00 -7.79
N ASP A 122 5.22 -14.68 -7.14
CA ASP A 122 3.81 -14.32 -7.26
C ASP A 122 3.43 -13.19 -6.28
N HIS A 123 3.56 -11.95 -6.75
CA HIS A 123 3.14 -10.77 -5.99
C HIS A 123 1.64 -10.77 -5.65
N GLN A 124 0.78 -11.39 -6.48
CA GLN A 124 -0.66 -11.45 -6.21
C GLN A 124 -0.95 -12.31 -4.99
N ASP A 125 -0.28 -13.46 -4.88
CA ASP A 125 -0.41 -14.35 -3.72
C ASP A 125 0.10 -13.69 -2.44
N VAL A 126 1.25 -13.00 -2.50
CA VAL A 126 1.78 -12.25 -1.35
C VAL A 126 0.80 -11.17 -0.89
N ILE A 127 0.28 -10.35 -1.80
CA ILE A 127 -0.69 -9.28 -1.49
C ILE A 127 -1.96 -9.89 -0.88
N ARG A 128 -2.47 -10.99 -1.43
CA ARG A 128 -3.66 -11.67 -0.89
C ARG A 128 -3.43 -12.20 0.51
N LYS A 129 -2.28 -12.85 0.78
CA LYS A 129 -1.92 -13.35 2.12
C LYS A 129 -1.79 -12.21 3.12
N LEU A 130 -1.06 -11.15 2.76
CA LEU A 130 -0.93 -9.97 3.62
C LEU A 130 -2.28 -9.28 3.91
N ALA A 131 -3.16 -9.18 2.92
CA ALA A 131 -4.50 -8.64 3.13
C ALA A 131 -5.34 -9.50 4.07
N LYS A 132 -5.19 -10.83 4.00
CA LYS A 132 -5.83 -11.75 4.97
C LYS A 132 -5.32 -11.50 6.38
N GLU A 133 -4.00 -11.47 6.58
CA GLU A 133 -3.40 -11.23 7.90
C GLU A 133 -3.78 -9.87 8.48
N LEU A 134 -3.80 -8.81 7.65
CA LEU A 134 -4.09 -7.45 8.11
C LEU A 134 -5.58 -7.18 8.37
N PHE A 135 -6.50 -7.82 7.64
CA PHE A 135 -7.91 -7.39 7.64
C PHE A 135 -8.93 -8.49 7.95
N LEU A 136 -8.57 -9.78 7.90
CA LEU A 136 -9.47 -10.82 8.38
C LEU A 136 -9.32 -10.93 9.90
N LYS A 137 -10.47 -10.97 10.59
CA LYS A 137 -10.49 -11.29 12.02
C LYS A 137 -9.96 -12.70 12.19
N HIS A 138 -8.93 -12.89 13.03
CA HIS A 138 -8.71 -14.18 13.66
C HIS A 138 -9.98 -14.52 14.42
N GLU A 139 -10.77 -15.48 13.94
CA GLU A 139 -11.69 -16.14 14.85
C GLU A 139 -10.80 -16.83 15.90
N PRO A 140 -10.94 -16.51 17.20
CA PRO A 140 -10.23 -17.27 18.20
C PRO A 140 -10.65 -18.73 18.02
N GLU A 141 -9.68 -19.64 17.90
CA GLU A 141 -9.94 -21.07 17.92
C GLU A 141 -10.80 -21.35 19.16
N ARG A 142 -12.06 -21.73 18.93
CA ARG A 142 -12.96 -22.14 20.01
C ARG A 142 -12.44 -23.49 20.50
N PHE A 143 -11.69 -23.47 21.59
CA PHE A 143 -11.43 -24.65 22.41
C PHE A 143 -12.69 -25.07 23.16
#